data_AF-A0A5D3AES6-F1
#
_entry.id   AF-A0A5D3AES6-F1
#
_cell.length_a   1.000
_cell.length_b   1.000
_cell.length_c   1.000
_cell.angle_alpha   90.00
_cell.angle_beta   90.00
_cell.angle_gamma   90.00
#
_symmetry.space_group_name_H-M   'P 1'
#
loop_
_entity.id
_entity.type
_entity.pdbx_description
1 polymer ?
#
loop_
_entity_poly.entity_id
_entity_poly.type
_entity_poly.pdbx_seq_one_letter_code
_entity_poly.pdbx_strand_id
1 'polypeptide(L)'
;MRVDLEEAKTQENAKLQSALQDIQLQFKETKELLSKERETAKKAAEVVPIIQEVSVVDPVMLEKLTNENEKLKSEECLRKERERVSHYLHSSSETKLLEKVQHELLVTYANRLLEKEHSGCRALLRDDKVEDLSRMYRLYCKIPRGLEPVANVFKQHVTAEGTALVQQAKDAVSNYVNFVVVLLHPIL
;
A
#
# COMPACT_ATOMS: atom_id res chain seq x y z
N MET A 1 -18.89 -78.81 -48.17
CA MET A 1 -19.01 -77.43 -48.70
C MET A 1 -20.08 -76.59 -48.00
N ARG A 2 -21.38 -76.94 -47.99
CA ARG A 2 -22.38 -76.10 -47.28
C ARG A 2 -22.20 -76.11 -45.75
N VAL A 3 -21.82 -77.25 -45.17
CA VAL A 3 -21.60 -77.41 -43.73
C VAL A 3 -20.38 -76.62 -43.27
N ASP A 4 -19.25 -76.76 -43.97
CA ASP A 4 -18.00 -76.05 -43.65
C ASP A 4 -18.14 -74.52 -43.71
N LEU A 5 -18.98 -74.01 -44.62
CA LEU A 5 -19.25 -72.58 -44.75
C LEU A 5 -20.10 -72.03 -43.59
N GLU A 6 -21.08 -72.80 -43.11
CA GLU A 6 -21.91 -72.42 -41.96
C GLU A 6 -21.13 -72.50 -40.64
N GLU A 7 -20.22 -73.46 -40.52
CA GLU A 7 -19.28 -73.55 -39.38
C GLU A 7 -18.31 -72.36 -39.35
N ALA A 8 -17.74 -71.97 -40.50
CA ALA A 8 -16.86 -70.80 -40.60
C ALA A 8 -17.57 -69.49 -40.21
N LYS A 9 -18.81 -69.28 -40.67
CA LYS A 9 -19.62 -68.10 -40.28
C LYS A 9 -19.95 -68.07 -38.78
N THR A 10 -20.19 -69.25 -38.20
CA THR A 10 -20.49 -69.37 -36.76
C THR A 10 -19.25 -69.03 -35.93
N GLN A 11 -18.08 -69.50 -36.36
CA GLN A 11 -16.80 -69.18 -35.73
C GLN A 11 -16.42 -67.70 -35.86
N GLU A 12 -16.66 -67.09 -37.03
CA GLU A 12 -16.42 -65.66 -37.25
C GLU A 12 -17.34 -64.78 -36.41
N ASN A 13 -18.63 -65.11 -36.33
CA ASN A 13 -19.56 -64.41 -35.44
C ASN A 13 -19.15 -64.51 -33.97
N ALA A 14 -18.67 -65.66 -33.50
CA ALA A 14 -18.17 -65.82 -32.14
C ALA A 14 -16.93 -64.95 -31.88
N LYS A 15 -16.01 -64.86 -32.84
CA LYS A 15 -14.83 -63.98 -32.76
C LYS A 15 -15.22 -62.50 -32.71
N LEU A 16 -16.17 -62.08 -33.55
CA LEU A 16 -16.68 -60.70 -33.56
C LEU A 16 -17.38 -60.35 -32.25
N GLN A 17 -18.15 -61.28 -31.67
CA GLN A 17 -18.78 -61.08 -30.36
C GLN A 17 -17.75 -60.95 -29.23
N SER A 18 -16.69 -61.77 -29.25
CA SER A 18 -15.59 -61.67 -28.28
C SER A 18 -14.87 -60.32 -28.40
N ALA A 19 -14.50 -59.91 -29.61
CA ALA A 19 -13.82 -58.63 -29.84
C ALA A 19 -14.70 -57.44 -29.41
N LEU A 20 -16.01 -57.52 -29.62
CA LEU A 20 -16.95 -56.49 -29.18
C LEU A 20 -16.99 -56.37 -27.65
N GLN A 21 -16.99 -57.49 -26.92
CA GLN A 21 -16.94 -57.48 -25.45
C GLN A 21 -15.63 -56.90 -24.93
N ASP A 22 -14.51 -57.25 -25.55
CA ASP A 22 -13.19 -56.72 -25.18
C ASP A 22 -13.11 -55.19 -25.37
N ILE A 23 -13.63 -54.69 -26.49
CA ILE A 23 -13.69 -53.23 -26.76
C ILE A 23 -14.59 -52.52 -25.74
N GLN A 24 -15.73 -53.12 -25.37
CA GLN A 24 -16.62 -52.55 -24.36
C GLN A 24 -15.96 -52.50 -22.98
N LEU A 25 -15.19 -53.53 -22.62
CA LEU A 25 -14.43 -53.57 -21.38
C LEU A 25 -13.37 -52.46 -21.36
N GLN A 26 -12.56 -52.35 -22.42
CA GLN A 26 -11.53 -51.30 -22.51
C GLN A 26 -12.12 -49.89 -22.49
N PHE A 27 -13.29 -49.68 -23.10
CA PHE A 27 -13.98 -48.40 -23.04
C PHE A 27 -14.37 -48.04 -21.60
N LYS A 28 -14.84 -49.02 -20.83
CA LYS A 28 -15.19 -48.82 -19.42
C LYS A 28 -13.96 -48.49 -18.57
N GLU A 29 -12.88 -49.24 -18.72
CA GLU A 29 -11.61 -49.01 -18.00
C GLU A 29 -11.01 -47.64 -18.33
N THR A 30 -11.00 -47.26 -19.61
CA THR A 30 -10.50 -45.95 -20.06
C THR A 30 -11.32 -44.81 -19.47
N LYS A 31 -12.65 -44.98 -19.39
CA LYS A 31 -13.55 -43.99 -18.78
C LYS A 31 -13.28 -43.82 -17.29
N GLU A 32 -12.96 -44.90 -16.57
CA GLU A 32 -12.60 -44.85 -15.15
C GLU A 32 -11.25 -44.14 -14.94
N LEU A 33 -10.23 -44.45 -15.76
CA LEU A 33 -8.92 -43.78 -15.71
C LEU A 33 -9.03 -42.28 -15.96
N LEU A 34 -9.79 -41.87 -16.98
CA LEU A 34 -9.99 -40.46 -17.34
C LEU A 34 -10.75 -39.70 -16.23
N SER A 35 -11.71 -40.35 -15.58
CA SER A 35 -12.40 -39.79 -14.41
C SER A 35 -11.42 -39.52 -13.26
N LYS A 36 -10.53 -40.48 -12.97
CA LYS A 36 -9.52 -40.36 -11.93
C LYS A 36 -8.50 -39.26 -12.24
N GLU A 37 -8.04 -39.18 -13.49
CA GLU A 37 -7.11 -38.14 -13.94
C GLU A 37 -7.73 -36.74 -13.80
N ARG A 38 -9.00 -36.57 -14.19
CA ARG A 38 -9.73 -35.30 -14.02
C ARG A 38 -9.86 -34.89 -12.56
N GLU A 39 -10.16 -35.81 -11.66
CA GLU A 39 -10.22 -35.52 -10.22
C GLU A 39 -8.84 -35.16 -9.66
N THR A 40 -7.77 -35.82 -10.11
CA THR A 40 -6.40 -35.44 -9.71
C THR A 40 -5.99 -34.09 -10.27
N ALA A 41 -6.36 -33.76 -11.50
CA ALA A 41 -6.10 -32.47 -12.13
C ALA A 41 -6.89 -31.34 -11.45
N LYS A 42 -8.14 -31.60 -11.06
CA LYS A 42 -8.96 -30.65 -10.30
C LYS A 42 -8.36 -30.34 -8.93
N LYS A 43 -7.91 -31.37 -8.21
CA LYS A 43 -7.21 -31.19 -6.92
C LYS A 43 -5.89 -30.45 -7.10
N ALA A 44 -5.13 -30.73 -8.15
CA ALA A 44 -3.90 -29.99 -8.46
C ALA A 44 -4.16 -28.51 -8.82
N ALA A 45 -5.27 -28.21 -9.49
CA ALA A 45 -5.67 -26.85 -9.83
C ALA A 45 -6.15 -26.04 -8.61
N GLU A 46 -6.72 -26.67 -7.58
CA GLU A 46 -7.02 -26.00 -6.30
C GLU A 46 -5.76 -25.68 -5.49
N VAL A 47 -4.65 -26.42 -5.71
CA VAL A 47 -3.33 -26.17 -5.12
C VAL A 47 -2.45 -25.36 -6.09
N VAL A 48 -3.03 -24.46 -6.89
CA VAL A 48 -2.23 -23.39 -7.49
C VAL A 48 -1.76 -22.51 -6.34
N PRO A 49 -0.45 -22.38 -6.07
CA PRO A 49 0.01 -21.38 -5.13
C PRO A 49 -0.51 -20.07 -5.67
N ILE A 50 -1.38 -19.39 -4.93
CA ILE A 50 -1.69 -18.00 -5.22
C ILE A 50 -0.35 -17.30 -5.06
N ILE A 51 0.34 -17.05 -6.17
CA ILE A 51 1.40 -16.07 -6.23
C ILE A 51 0.65 -14.75 -6.07
N GLN A 52 0.36 -14.39 -4.82
CA GLN A 52 0.15 -13.00 -4.49
C GLN A 52 1.46 -12.34 -4.88
N GLU A 53 1.44 -11.52 -5.94
CA GLU A 53 2.46 -10.50 -6.10
C GLU A 53 2.44 -9.70 -4.80
N VAL A 54 3.37 -10.02 -3.90
CA VAL A 54 3.71 -9.12 -2.82
C VAL A 54 4.23 -7.89 -3.52
N SER A 55 3.41 -6.83 -3.57
CA SER A 55 3.83 -5.56 -4.13
C SER A 55 5.12 -5.17 -3.39
N VAL A 56 6.25 -5.17 -4.11
CA VAL A 56 7.58 -4.81 -3.56
C VAL A 56 7.64 -3.31 -3.20
N VAL A 57 6.53 -2.59 -3.36
CA VAL A 57 6.42 -1.17 -3.07
C VAL A 57 6.33 -0.98 -1.57
N ASP A 58 7.39 -0.40 -0.99
CA ASP A 58 7.40 0.06 0.39
C ASP A 58 6.25 1.08 0.59
N PRO A 59 5.24 0.76 1.41
CA PRO A 59 4.10 1.64 1.64
C PRO A 59 4.50 3.01 2.20
N VAL A 60 5.57 3.06 3.01
CA VAL A 60 6.08 4.30 3.62
C VAL A 60 6.73 5.19 2.56
N MET A 61 7.54 4.59 1.68
CA MET A 61 8.16 5.32 0.58
C MET A 61 7.11 5.85 -0.40
N LEU A 62 6.09 5.04 -0.71
CA LEU A 62 4.98 5.44 -1.56
C LEU A 62 4.20 6.61 -0.96
N GLU A 63 3.93 6.60 0.34
CA GLU A 63 3.28 7.70 1.04
C GLU A 63 4.10 8.99 0.97
N LYS A 64 5.41 8.91 1.24
CA LYS A 64 6.33 10.06 1.15
C LYS A 64 6.34 10.67 -0.26
N LEU A 65 6.50 9.83 -1.29
CA LEU A 65 6.49 10.27 -2.69
C LEU A 65 5.14 10.86 -3.09
N THR A 66 4.05 10.28 -2.61
CA THR A 66 2.70 10.79 -2.87
C THR A 66 2.55 12.20 -2.32
N ASN A 67 2.86 12.41 -1.04
CA ASN A 67 2.77 13.73 -0.42
C ASN A 67 3.65 14.78 -1.12
N GLU A 68 4.87 14.41 -1.51
CA GLU A 68 5.77 15.32 -2.23
C GLU A 68 5.22 15.69 -3.62
N ASN A 69 4.75 14.70 -4.38
CA ASN A 69 4.13 14.89 -5.69
C ASN A 69 2.93 15.84 -5.61
N GLU A 70 2.14 15.71 -4.55
CA GLU A 70 0.96 16.51 -4.35
C GLU A 70 1.28 17.96 -3.97
N LYS A 71 2.30 18.20 -3.13
CA LYS A 71 2.84 19.56 -2.88
C LYS A 71 3.32 20.21 -4.18
N LEU A 72 4.05 19.47 -5.01
CA LEU A 72 4.54 19.95 -6.31
C LEU A 72 3.40 20.33 -7.26
N LYS A 73 2.36 19.49 -7.35
CA LYS A 73 1.16 19.78 -8.15
C LYS A 73 0.47 21.06 -7.70
N SER A 74 0.39 21.30 -6.39
CA SER A 74 -0.21 22.54 -5.86
C SER A 74 0.56 23.79 -6.29
N GLU A 75 1.90 23.74 -6.24
CA GLU A 75 2.75 24.85 -6.67
C GLU A 75 2.66 25.09 -8.17
N GLU A 76 2.65 24.02 -8.97
CA GLU A 76 2.51 24.10 -10.41
C GLU A 76 1.16 24.70 -10.80
N CYS A 77 0.07 24.30 -10.14
CA CYS A 77 -1.26 24.88 -10.37
C CYS A 77 -1.25 26.38 -10.08
N LEU A 78 -0.72 26.80 -8.94
CA LEU A 78 -0.62 28.22 -8.59
C LEU A 78 0.25 29.03 -9.57
N ARG A 79 1.31 28.42 -10.10
CA ARG A 79 2.14 29.05 -11.15
C ARG A 79 1.34 29.25 -12.44
N LYS A 80 0.67 28.20 -12.92
CA LYS A 80 -0.17 28.26 -14.13
C LYS A 80 -1.27 29.31 -14.00
N GLU A 81 -1.87 29.43 -12.82
CA GLU A 81 -2.91 30.43 -12.57
C GLU A 81 -2.37 31.87 -12.58
N ARG A 82 -1.18 32.10 -12.04
CA ARG A 82 -0.50 33.41 -12.19
C ARG A 82 -0.20 33.74 -13.64
N GLU A 83 0.33 32.77 -14.39
CA GLU A 83 0.59 32.93 -15.82
C GLU A 83 -0.71 33.24 -16.57
N ARG A 84 -1.80 32.53 -16.25
CA ARG A 84 -3.10 32.77 -16.87
C ARG A 84 -3.62 34.18 -16.61
N VAL A 85 -3.48 34.67 -15.37
CA VAL A 85 -3.86 36.05 -15.06
C VAL A 85 -3.01 37.03 -15.86
N SER A 86 -1.68 36.84 -15.88
CA SER A 86 -0.76 37.74 -16.59
C SER A 86 -1.01 37.80 -18.10
N HIS A 87 -1.45 36.71 -18.72
CA HIS A 87 -1.62 36.64 -20.18
C HIS A 87 -3.05 36.95 -20.65
N TYR A 88 -4.06 36.63 -19.84
CA TYR A 88 -5.45 36.60 -20.31
C TYR A 88 -6.45 37.35 -19.42
N LEU A 89 -6.08 37.77 -18.21
CA LEU A 89 -7.01 38.44 -17.28
C LEU A 89 -6.46 39.80 -16.82
N HIS A 90 -7.32 40.62 -16.22
CA HIS A 90 -6.89 41.87 -15.61
C HIS A 90 -6.20 41.60 -14.26
N SER A 91 -5.13 42.35 -13.94
CA SER A 91 -4.31 42.15 -12.72
C SER A 91 -5.12 42.19 -11.41
N SER A 92 -6.19 42.97 -11.36
CA SER A 92 -7.09 43.03 -10.19
C SER A 92 -7.80 41.70 -9.86
N SER A 93 -7.80 40.74 -10.79
CA SER A 93 -8.35 39.41 -10.57
C SER A 93 -7.37 38.45 -9.87
N GLU A 94 -6.06 38.76 -9.86
CA GLU A 94 -5.01 37.85 -9.39
C GLU A 94 -5.24 37.40 -7.94
N THR A 95 -5.36 38.36 -7.03
CA THR A 95 -5.48 38.09 -5.59
C THR A 95 -6.69 37.19 -5.30
N LYS A 96 -7.87 37.53 -5.83
CA LYS A 96 -9.12 36.79 -5.58
C LYS A 96 -9.07 35.38 -6.18
N LEU A 97 -8.46 35.23 -7.36
CA LEU A 97 -8.32 33.94 -8.02
C LEU A 97 -7.36 33.03 -7.25
N LEU A 98 -6.16 33.54 -6.91
CA LEU A 98 -5.16 32.77 -6.18
C LEU A 98 -5.65 32.39 -4.78
N GLU A 99 -6.35 33.26 -4.07
CA GLU A 99 -6.96 32.92 -2.78
C GLU A 99 -7.93 31.74 -2.91
N LYS A 100 -8.77 31.73 -3.94
CA LYS A 100 -9.72 30.63 -4.18
C LYS A 100 -9.02 29.34 -4.56
N VAL A 101 -8.05 29.40 -5.47
CA VAL A 101 -7.26 28.23 -5.89
C VAL A 101 -6.47 27.66 -4.71
N GLN A 102 -5.82 28.50 -3.91
CA GLN A 102 -5.12 28.07 -2.70
C GLN A 102 -6.09 27.47 -1.69
N HIS A 103 -7.24 28.08 -1.45
CA HIS A 103 -8.24 27.54 -0.54
C HIS A 103 -8.69 26.14 -0.96
N GLU A 104 -9.07 25.94 -2.23
CA GLU A 104 -9.51 24.62 -2.73
C GLU A 104 -8.40 23.57 -2.70
N LEU A 105 -7.19 23.94 -3.12
CA LEU A 105 -6.05 23.01 -3.15
C LEU A 105 -5.54 22.64 -1.77
N LEU A 106 -5.61 23.58 -0.81
CA LEU A 106 -4.92 23.44 0.46
C LEU A 106 -5.89 23.28 1.63
N VAL A 107 -7.06 23.92 1.74
CA VAL A 107 -7.90 23.76 2.96
C VAL A 107 -8.44 22.33 3.13
N THR A 108 -8.88 21.69 2.06
CA THR A 108 -9.38 20.30 2.10
C THR A 108 -8.27 19.27 2.27
N TYR A 109 -7.07 19.62 1.83
CA TYR A 109 -5.98 18.67 1.63
C TYR A 109 -4.84 18.81 2.64
N ALA A 110 -4.58 20.04 3.06
CA ALA A 110 -3.57 20.42 4.03
C ALA A 110 -3.71 19.66 5.33
N ASN A 111 -4.92 19.61 5.88
CA ASN A 111 -5.14 18.95 7.16
C ASN A 111 -4.80 17.46 7.06
N ARG A 112 -5.14 16.82 5.92
CA ARG A 112 -4.80 15.42 5.66
C ARG A 112 -3.30 15.20 5.49
N LEU A 113 -2.60 16.08 4.78
CA LEU A 113 -1.15 15.98 4.57
C LEU A 113 -0.36 16.20 5.86
N LEU A 114 -0.75 17.19 6.66
CA LEU A 114 -0.03 17.56 7.88
C LEU A 114 -0.03 16.44 8.92
N GLU A 115 -1.11 15.67 8.98
CA GLU A 115 -1.34 14.60 9.95
C GLU A 115 -0.80 13.23 9.52
N LYS A 116 -0.26 13.11 8.29
CA LYS A 116 0.35 11.87 7.82
C LYS A 116 1.52 11.44 8.71
N GLU A 117 1.53 10.17 9.10
CA GLU A 117 2.45 9.63 10.11
C GLU A 117 3.92 9.69 9.67
N HIS A 118 4.20 9.37 8.41
CA HIS A 118 5.56 9.23 7.89
C HIS A 118 5.98 10.35 6.94
N SER A 119 5.05 11.19 6.52
CA SER A 119 5.27 12.18 5.47
C SER A 119 4.65 13.55 5.78
N GLY A 120 3.95 13.66 6.91
CA GLY A 120 3.35 14.90 7.38
C GLY A 120 4.34 15.79 8.15
N CYS A 121 3.82 16.89 8.72
CA CYS A 121 4.65 17.92 9.34
C CYS A 121 5.53 17.37 10.48
N ARG A 122 5.01 16.44 11.29
CA ARG A 122 5.79 15.78 12.35
C ARG A 122 6.96 14.96 11.81
N ALA A 123 6.77 14.27 10.69
CA ALA A 123 7.84 13.48 10.08
C ALA A 123 8.94 14.40 9.53
N LEU A 124 8.56 15.50 8.88
CA LEU A 124 9.51 16.48 8.38
C LEU A 124 10.33 17.13 9.50
N LEU A 125 9.72 17.38 10.66
CA LEU A 125 10.42 17.91 11.84
C LEU A 125 11.43 16.90 12.42
N ARG A 126 11.02 15.63 12.59
CA ARG A 126 11.90 14.56 13.09
C ARG A 126 13.08 14.28 12.15
N ASP A 127 12.84 14.33 10.85
CA ASP A 127 13.81 13.98 9.82
C ASP A 127 14.66 15.20 9.36
N ASP A 128 14.54 16.35 10.03
CA ASP A 128 15.23 17.62 9.71
C ASP A 128 15.09 18.05 8.24
N LYS A 129 13.90 17.88 7.67
CA LYS A 129 13.60 18.21 6.26
C LYS A 129 13.28 19.69 6.08
N VAL A 130 14.26 20.54 6.33
CA VAL A 130 14.12 22.02 6.35
C VAL A 130 13.59 22.58 5.02
N GLU A 131 14.04 22.06 3.88
CA GLU A 131 13.58 22.50 2.56
C GLU A 131 12.09 22.22 2.37
N ASP A 132 11.62 21.06 2.80
CA ASP A 132 10.21 20.66 2.71
C ASP A 132 9.32 21.44 3.68
N LEU A 133 9.84 21.71 4.88
CA LEU A 133 9.20 22.59 5.86
C LEU A 133 9.09 24.02 5.33
N SER A 134 10.14 24.54 4.72
CA SER A 134 10.16 25.86 4.07
C SER A 134 9.16 25.93 2.91
N ARG A 135 9.09 24.88 2.08
CA ARG A 135 8.09 24.76 1.02
C ARG A 135 6.67 24.75 1.59
N MET A 136 6.43 24.01 2.66
CA MET A 136 5.15 23.97 3.35
C MET A 136 4.78 25.35 3.91
N TYR A 137 5.71 26.05 4.57
CA TYR A 137 5.46 27.41 5.07
C TYR A 137 5.05 28.37 3.94
N ARG A 138 5.78 28.38 2.81
CA ARG A 138 5.49 29.26 1.67
C ARG A 138 4.10 29.02 1.06
N LEU A 139 3.65 27.77 1.04
CA LEU A 139 2.32 27.39 0.55
C LEU A 139 1.21 27.88 1.48
N TYR A 140 1.41 27.75 2.79
CA TYR A 140 0.36 28.00 3.78
C TYR A 140 0.32 29.44 4.29
N CYS A 141 1.42 30.20 4.22
CA CYS A 141 1.49 31.58 4.72
C CYS A 141 0.64 32.57 3.91
N LYS A 142 0.24 32.20 2.69
CA LYS A 142 -0.60 33.00 1.80
C LYS A 142 -2.10 32.78 2.03
N ILE A 143 -2.47 31.76 2.82
CA ILE A 143 -3.87 31.44 3.13
C ILE A 143 -4.24 32.11 4.46
N PRO A 144 -5.39 32.81 4.53
CA PRO A 144 -5.92 33.29 5.80
C PRO A 144 -6.05 32.15 6.81
N ARG A 145 -5.38 32.26 7.97
CA ARG A 145 -5.33 31.23 9.02
C ARG A 145 -4.71 29.88 8.56
N GLY A 146 -4.08 29.84 7.39
CA GLY A 146 -3.48 28.61 6.85
C GLY A 146 -2.36 28.05 7.72
N LEU A 147 -1.59 28.91 8.40
CA LEU A 147 -0.51 28.45 9.26
C LEU A 147 -0.98 27.94 10.63
N GLU A 148 -2.25 28.11 11.03
CA GLU A 148 -2.72 27.67 12.35
C GLU A 148 -2.56 26.16 12.57
N PRO A 149 -2.94 25.26 11.64
CA PRO A 149 -2.71 23.82 11.78
C PRO A 149 -1.21 23.47 11.84
N VAL A 150 -0.39 24.12 11.02
CA VAL A 150 1.08 23.91 11.00
C VAL A 150 1.70 24.29 12.34
N ALA A 151 1.34 25.46 12.87
CA ALA A 151 1.79 25.96 14.16
C ALA A 151 1.33 25.06 15.31
N ASN A 152 0.10 24.54 15.25
CA ASN A 152 -0.42 23.61 16.23
C ASN A 152 0.40 22.30 16.24
N VAL A 153 0.64 21.70 15.08
CA VAL A 153 1.46 20.48 14.97
C VAL A 153 2.89 20.73 15.48
N PHE A 154 3.50 21.85 15.10
CA PHE A 154 4.83 22.24 15.56
C PHE A 154 4.87 22.39 17.09
N LYS A 155 3.92 23.13 17.67
CA LYS A 155 3.79 23.30 19.13
C LYS A 155 3.69 21.95 19.83
N GLN A 156 2.80 21.08 19.38
CA GLN A 156 2.61 19.77 19.98
C GLN A 156 3.87 18.89 19.87
N HIS A 157 4.59 18.97 18.74
CA HIS A 157 5.83 18.23 18.54
C HIS A 157 6.92 18.70 19.52
N VAL A 158 7.18 20.01 19.60
CA VAL A 158 8.16 20.59 20.53
C VAL A 158 7.80 20.29 21.99
N THR A 159 6.51 20.39 22.35
CA THR A 159 6.06 20.02 23.71
C THR A 159 6.30 18.54 24.00
N ALA A 160 6.01 17.64 23.06
CA ALA A 160 6.20 16.21 23.25
C ALA A 160 7.69 15.86 23.41
N GLU A 161 8.56 16.39 22.55
CA GLU A 161 10.01 16.16 22.65
C GLU A 161 10.59 16.76 23.93
N GLY A 162 10.21 17.99 24.27
CA GLY A 162 10.65 18.63 25.51
C GLY A 162 10.22 17.85 26.75
N THR A 163 8.99 17.32 26.77
CA THR A 163 8.48 16.50 27.88
C THR A 163 9.24 15.18 27.99
N ALA A 164 9.54 14.53 26.86
CA ALA A 164 10.30 13.28 26.83
C ALA A 164 11.73 13.48 27.37
N LEU A 165 12.40 14.57 26.97
CA LEU A 165 13.74 14.90 27.47
C LEU A 165 13.74 15.16 28.98
N VAL A 166 12.75 15.89 29.50
CA VAL A 166 12.62 16.14 30.94
C VAL A 166 12.38 14.84 31.70
N GLN A 167 11.55 13.94 31.17
CA GLN A 167 11.29 12.65 31.80
C GLN A 167 12.54 11.77 31.81
N GLN A 168 13.25 11.69 30.67
CA GLN A 168 14.51 10.96 30.57
C GLN A 168 15.55 11.46 31.58
N ALA A 169 15.64 12.78 31.77
CA ALA A 169 16.52 13.37 32.78
C ALA A 169 16.12 12.97 34.22
N LYS A 170 14.82 12.97 34.54
CA LYS A 170 14.32 12.54 35.86
C LYS A 170 14.60 11.06 36.14
N ASP A 171 14.40 10.22 35.13
CA ASP A 171 14.64 8.77 35.24
C ASP A 171 16.13 8.48 35.43
N ALA A 172 17.00 9.19 34.70
CA ALA A 172 18.45 9.08 34.86
C ALA A 172 18.91 9.47 36.28
N VAL A 173 18.38 10.56 36.84
CA VAL A 173 18.67 10.98 38.21
C VAL A 173 18.18 9.95 39.23
N SER A 174 16.96 9.44 39.06
CA SER A 174 16.39 8.42 39.96
C SER A 174 17.20 7.12 39.95
N ASN A 175 17.66 6.70 38.77
CA ASN A 175 18.54 5.53 38.62
C ASN A 175 19.90 5.74 39.29
N TYR A 176 20.48 6.94 39.20
CA TYR A 176 21.74 7.25 39.89
C TYR A 176 21.57 7.21 41.41
N VAL A 177 20.49 7.80 41.94
CA VAL A 177 20.19 7.76 43.38
C VAL A 177 19.98 6.32 43.85
N ASN A 178 19.22 5.51 43.11
CA ASN A 178 19.04 4.10 43.43
C ASN A 178 20.36 3.32 43.41
N PHE A 179 21.22 3.55 42.42
CA PHE A 179 22.54 2.92 42.33
C PHE A 179 23.42 3.26 43.53
N VAL A 180 23.47 4.54 43.92
CA VAL A 180 24.23 5.01 45.10
C VAL A 180 23.68 4.41 46.39
N VAL A 181 22.34 4.38 46.57
CA VAL A 181 21.69 3.79 47.75
C VAL A 181 21.98 2.29 47.85
N VAL A 182 21.87 1.54 46.75
CA VAL A 182 22.15 0.09 46.72
C VAL A 182 23.62 -0.21 47.03
N LEU A 183 24.56 0.60 46.52
CA LEU A 183 25.99 0.40 46.79
C LEU A 183 26.43 0.77 48.20
N LEU A 184 25.78 1.76 48.83
CA LEU A 184 26.09 2.17 50.21
C LEU A 184 25.38 1.33 51.27
N HIS A 185 24.31 0.61 50.91
CA HIS A 185 23.55 -0.21 51.85
C HIS A 185 24.34 -1.33 52.56
N PRO A 186 25.29 -2.04 51.93
CA PRO A 186 26.11 -3.04 52.64
C PRO A 186 27.32 -2.47 53.39
N ILE A 187 27.53 -1.14 53.40
CA ILE A 187 28.71 -0.50 54.02
C ILE A 187 28.34 0.25 55.32
N LEU A 188 27.05 0.45 55.60
CA LEU A 188 26.52 0.93 56.89
C LEU A 188 25.90 -0.22 57.69
#